data_AF-A0A2V8DXG7-F1
#
_entry.id   AF-A0A2V8DXG7-F1
#
_cell.length_a   1.000
_cell.length_b   1.000
_cell.length_c   1.000
_cell.angle_alpha   90.00
_cell.angle_beta   90.00
_cell.angle_gamma   90.00
#
_symmetry.space_group_name_H-M   'P 1'
#
loop_
_entity.id
_entity.type
_entity.pdbx_description
1 polymer ?
#
loop_
_entity_poly.entity_id
_entity_poly.type
_entity_poly.pdbx_seq_one_letter_code
_entity_poly.pdbx_strand_id
1 'polypeptide(L)'
;MIGETRARTPSLPNKARRVASLALIFSLATAYATPAFGYLKFGVNINGRRVTLKWNQMPVKYFISEGSVPGVDASQLQAAVGRAFGRWEAVPSASIAYQFGGFTAASPLDDDGMSTLGFLDRPELDRVLASTSLLVDDASGVLIEADIFFNSEFPWSVASAGEAGKFDLETIALHEIGHLSGLGHSALGETELIASGGR
;
A
#
# COMPACT_ATOMS: atom_id res chain seq x y z
N MET A 1 -55.20 -14.11 -62.10
CA MET A 1 -54.17 -15.15 -61.88
C MET A 1 -52.88 -14.40 -61.56
N ILE A 2 -52.62 -14.16 -60.28
CA ILE A 2 -51.58 -13.24 -59.78
C ILE A 2 -50.59 -14.09 -58.99
N GLY A 3 -49.32 -14.10 -59.38
CA GLY A 3 -48.24 -14.79 -58.67
C GLY A 3 -47.35 -13.79 -57.94
N GLU A 4 -47.25 -13.92 -56.62
CA GLU A 4 -46.27 -13.22 -55.79
C GLU A 4 -44.93 -13.97 -55.78
N THR A 5 -43.85 -13.27 -56.13
CA THR A 5 -42.47 -13.77 -55.98
C THR A 5 -41.88 -13.21 -54.68
N ARG A 6 -41.75 -14.05 -53.65
CA ARG A 6 -41.16 -13.68 -52.36
C ARG A 6 -39.63 -13.72 -52.46
N ALA A 7 -38.97 -12.57 -52.38
CA ALA A 7 -37.50 -12.48 -52.33
C ALA A 7 -36.97 -12.96 -50.97
N ARG A 8 -36.01 -13.90 -51.00
CA ARG A 8 -35.26 -14.35 -49.80
C ARG A 8 -34.17 -13.33 -49.48
N THR A 9 -34.13 -12.83 -48.25
CA THR A 9 -33.01 -12.08 -47.71
C THR A 9 -31.79 -13.01 -47.54
N PRO A 10 -30.59 -12.61 -48.01
CA PRO A 10 -29.39 -13.42 -47.84
C PRO A 10 -28.92 -13.35 -46.38
N SER A 11 -28.77 -14.52 -45.74
CA SER A 11 -28.17 -14.64 -44.41
C SER A 11 -26.66 -14.44 -44.49
N LEU A 12 -26.11 -13.57 -43.64
CA LEU A 12 -24.67 -13.33 -43.55
C LEU A 12 -23.90 -14.63 -43.19
N PRO A 13 -22.74 -14.89 -43.81
CA PRO A 13 -21.93 -16.08 -43.53
C PRO A 13 -21.42 -16.09 -42.09
N ASN A 14 -21.40 -17.27 -41.45
CA ASN A 14 -21.12 -17.50 -40.02
C ASN A 14 -19.82 -16.85 -39.47
N LYS A 15 -18.84 -16.51 -40.31
CA LYS A 15 -17.62 -15.79 -39.90
C LYS A 15 -17.91 -14.32 -39.54
N ALA A 16 -18.82 -13.65 -40.23
CA ALA A 16 -19.17 -12.24 -39.97
C ALA A 16 -19.88 -12.06 -38.61
N ARG A 17 -20.70 -13.06 -38.19
CA ARG A 17 -21.33 -13.09 -36.87
C ARG A 17 -20.31 -13.25 -35.73
N ARG A 18 -19.27 -14.07 -35.92
CA ARG A 18 -18.23 -14.29 -34.90
C ARG A 18 -17.34 -13.06 -34.66
N VAL A 19 -17.02 -12.30 -35.72
CA VAL A 19 -16.23 -11.08 -35.60
C VAL A 19 -17.02 -9.95 -34.92
N ALA A 20 -18.30 -9.81 -35.23
CA ALA A 20 -19.17 -8.83 -34.57
C ALA A 20 -19.37 -9.12 -33.06
N SER A 21 -19.50 -10.40 -32.67
CA SER A 21 -19.60 -10.78 -31.25
C SER A 21 -18.31 -10.55 -30.47
N LEU A 22 -17.13 -10.74 -31.08
CA LEU A 22 -15.84 -10.46 -30.43
C LEU A 22 -15.60 -8.96 -30.26
N ALA A 23 -15.97 -8.14 -31.26
CA ALA A 23 -15.85 -6.69 -31.17
C ALA A 23 -16.77 -6.08 -30.10
N LEU A 24 -17.98 -6.63 -29.91
CA LEU A 24 -18.93 -6.17 -28.89
C LEU A 24 -18.50 -6.57 -27.46
N ILE A 25 -17.90 -7.75 -27.27
CA ILE A 25 -17.35 -8.16 -25.96
C ILE A 25 -16.12 -7.32 -25.59
N PHE A 26 -15.26 -7.00 -26.56
CA PHE A 26 -14.09 -6.16 -26.29
C PHE A 26 -14.46 -4.71 -25.96
N SER A 27 -15.49 -4.15 -26.61
CA SER A 27 -15.97 -2.78 -26.36
C SER A 27 -16.81 -2.66 -25.08
N LEU A 28 -17.49 -3.73 -24.65
CA LEU A 28 -18.19 -3.75 -23.35
C LEU A 28 -17.22 -3.98 -22.18
N ALA A 29 -16.08 -4.65 -22.39
CA ALA A 29 -15.04 -4.80 -21.38
C ALA A 29 -14.22 -3.52 -21.13
N THR A 30 -14.05 -2.66 -22.15
CA THR A 30 -13.33 -1.38 -21.97
C THR A 30 -14.19 -0.27 -21.35
N ALA A 31 -15.52 -0.36 -21.45
CA ALA A 31 -16.44 0.64 -20.88
C ALA A 31 -16.61 0.52 -19.35
N TYR A 32 -16.17 -0.60 -18.77
CA TYR A 32 -16.22 -0.86 -17.32
C TYR A 32 -14.86 -1.29 -16.75
N ALA A 33 -13.76 -0.86 -17.36
CA ALA A 33 -12.48 -0.89 -16.68
C ALA A 33 -12.53 0.15 -15.55
N THR A 34 -13.08 -0.25 -14.39
CA THR A 34 -12.81 0.48 -13.15
C THR A 34 -11.29 0.53 -13.00
N PRO A 35 -10.68 1.69 -12.73
CA PRO A 35 -9.26 1.72 -12.42
C PRO A 35 -9.05 0.77 -11.23
N ALA A 36 -8.38 -0.35 -11.50
CA ALA A 36 -7.91 -1.23 -10.46
C ALA A 36 -6.74 -0.51 -9.81
N PHE A 37 -7.02 0.33 -8.81
CA PHE A 37 -5.97 0.82 -7.95
C PHE A 37 -5.43 -0.39 -7.20
N GLY A 38 -4.15 -0.68 -7.39
CA GLY A 38 -3.45 -1.73 -6.65
C GLY A 38 -3.28 -1.42 -5.16
N TYR A 39 -4.02 -0.45 -4.60
CA TYR A 39 -4.00 -0.05 -3.21
C TYR A 39 -5.34 0.60 -2.85
N LEU A 40 -5.81 0.42 -1.62
CA LEU A 40 -6.90 1.23 -1.08
C LEU A 40 -6.32 2.51 -0.48
N LYS A 41 -7.13 3.54 -0.29
CA LYS A 41 -6.72 4.73 0.48
C LYS A 41 -7.35 4.62 1.86
N PHE A 42 -6.55 4.76 2.91
CA PHE A 42 -7.08 4.85 4.26
C PHE A 42 -7.96 6.09 4.38
N GLY A 43 -8.98 6.00 5.23
CA GLY A 43 -9.84 7.13 5.51
C GLY A 43 -10.69 6.96 6.75
N VAL A 44 -10.98 8.07 7.40
CA VAL A 44 -11.87 8.19 8.56
C VAL A 44 -13.24 8.69 8.14
N ASN A 45 -14.28 8.38 8.92
CA ASN A 45 -15.63 8.88 8.66
C ASN A 45 -15.87 10.18 9.42
N ILE A 46 -16.03 11.28 8.70
CA ILE A 46 -16.30 12.61 9.26
C ILE A 46 -17.68 13.05 8.77
N ASN A 47 -18.61 13.27 9.70
CA ASN A 47 -20.00 13.69 9.39
C ASN A 47 -20.69 12.79 8.34
N GLY A 48 -20.47 11.48 8.41
CA GLY A 48 -21.05 10.50 7.47
C GLY A 48 -20.35 10.41 6.11
N ARG A 49 -19.25 11.12 5.90
CA ARG A 49 -18.43 11.06 4.68
C ARG A 49 -17.06 10.45 4.98
N ARG A 50 -16.62 9.50 4.15
CA ARG A 50 -15.24 8.99 4.20
C ARG A 50 -14.27 10.06 3.68
N VAL A 51 -13.34 10.47 4.52
CA VAL A 51 -12.25 11.40 4.23
C VAL A 51 -10.95 10.62 4.20
N THR A 52 -10.19 10.78 3.12
CA THR A 52 -8.90 10.11 2.94
C THR A 52 -7.84 10.69 3.87
N LEU A 53 -7.03 9.81 4.47
CA LEU A 53 -5.89 10.21 5.27
C LEU A 53 -4.83 10.90 4.41
N LYS A 54 -4.30 12.01 4.90
CA LYS A 54 -3.22 12.73 4.22
C LYS A 54 -2.32 13.45 5.20
N TRP A 55 -1.05 13.54 4.86
CA TRP A 55 -0.14 14.50 5.47
C TRP A 55 -0.53 15.91 5.06
N ASN A 56 -0.48 16.85 6.01
CA ASN A 56 -0.74 18.28 5.76
C ASN A 56 0.56 19.09 5.61
N GLN A 57 1.71 18.50 5.94
CA GLN A 57 3.04 19.09 5.81
C GLN A 57 3.94 18.15 4.99
N MET A 58 4.78 18.75 4.16
CA MET A 58 5.78 18.06 3.33
C MET A 58 7.13 18.80 3.43
N PRO A 59 8.27 18.09 3.36
CA PRO A 59 8.37 16.63 3.36
C PRO A 59 7.94 16.01 4.70
N VAL A 60 7.42 14.78 4.67
CA VAL A 60 7.13 13.99 5.86
C VAL A 60 8.45 13.64 6.53
N LYS A 61 8.64 14.12 7.76
CA LYS A 61 9.85 13.86 8.53
C LYS A 61 9.75 12.52 9.24
N TYR A 62 10.76 11.67 9.10
CA TYR A 62 10.83 10.37 9.79
C TYR A 62 12.15 10.21 10.54
N PHE A 63 12.17 9.35 11.54
CA PHE A 63 13.35 9.06 12.36
C PHE A 63 13.61 7.56 12.40
N ILE A 64 14.86 7.18 12.67
CA ILE A 64 15.26 5.78 12.82
C ILE A 64 15.66 5.56 14.27
N SER A 65 15.00 4.62 14.94
CA SER A 65 15.39 4.22 16.28
C SER A 65 16.80 3.59 16.25
N GLU A 66 17.61 3.86 17.25
CA GLU A 66 19.00 3.37 17.35
C GLU A 66 19.12 1.85 17.57
N GLY A 67 18.00 1.14 17.74
CA GLY A 67 17.94 -0.31 17.89
C GLY A 67 18.52 -1.09 16.69
N SER A 68 18.99 -2.31 16.97
CA SER A 68 19.55 -3.22 15.97
C SER A 68 19.14 -4.67 16.23
N VAL A 69 19.28 -5.51 15.20
CA VAL A 69 19.06 -6.96 15.26
C VAL A 69 20.25 -7.68 14.62
N PRO A 70 20.44 -8.99 14.86
CA PRO A 70 21.49 -9.75 14.19
C PRO A 70 21.44 -9.60 12.66
N GLY A 71 22.48 -9.00 12.08
CA GLY A 71 22.62 -8.79 10.63
C GLY A 71 22.09 -7.47 10.09
N VAL A 72 21.44 -6.64 10.91
CA VAL A 72 20.97 -5.30 10.52
C VAL A 72 21.18 -4.31 11.66
N ASP A 73 22.18 -3.43 11.51
CA ASP A 73 22.35 -2.27 12.40
C ASP A 73 21.46 -1.08 12.00
N ALA A 74 21.41 -0.05 12.85
CA ALA A 74 20.57 1.13 12.61
C ALA A 74 20.92 1.87 11.31
N SER A 75 22.19 1.88 10.89
CA SER A 75 22.61 2.51 9.63
C SER A 75 22.14 1.72 8.41
N GLN A 76 22.18 0.39 8.50
CA GLN A 76 21.66 -0.52 7.49
C GLN A 76 20.13 -0.43 7.39
N LEU A 77 19.44 -0.34 8.53
CA LEU A 77 18.01 -0.05 8.60
C LEU A 77 17.69 1.28 7.92
N GLN A 78 18.38 2.36 8.30
CA GLN A 78 18.21 3.69 7.71
C GLN A 78 18.41 3.66 6.19
N ALA A 79 19.46 2.99 5.71
CA ALA A 79 19.75 2.91 4.29
C ALA A 79 18.65 2.14 3.51
N ALA A 80 18.14 1.04 4.08
CA ALA A 80 17.07 0.25 3.46
C ALA A 80 15.74 1.01 3.44
N VAL A 81 15.35 1.61 4.56
CA VAL A 81 14.17 2.47 4.68
C VAL A 81 14.26 3.67 3.72
N GLY A 82 15.44 4.30 3.63
CA GLY A 82 15.67 5.42 2.71
C GLY A 82 15.47 5.03 1.24
N ARG A 83 15.89 3.82 0.83
CA ARG A 83 15.63 3.30 -0.52
C ARG A 83 14.14 3.06 -0.75
N ALA A 84 13.43 2.50 0.24
CA ALA A 84 11.99 2.27 0.18
C ALA A 84 11.20 3.59 0.06
N PHE A 85 11.54 4.63 0.84
CA PHE A 85 10.98 5.98 0.66
C PHE A 85 11.26 6.52 -0.74
N GLY A 86 12.49 6.39 -1.23
CA GLY A 86 12.86 6.83 -2.59
C GLY A 86 12.06 6.14 -3.70
N ARG A 87 11.58 4.90 -3.49
CA ARG A 87 10.66 4.23 -4.44
C ARG A 87 9.31 4.92 -4.52
N TRP A 88 8.76 5.36 -3.39
CA TRP A 88 7.51 6.10 -3.35
C TRP A 88 7.65 7.49 -3.99
N GLU A 89 8.75 8.20 -3.73
CA GLU A 89 9.03 9.50 -4.35
C GLU A 89 9.27 9.40 -5.86
N ALA A 90 9.80 8.27 -6.34
CA ALA A 90 10.05 8.03 -7.76
C ALA A 90 8.78 7.75 -8.58
N VAL A 91 7.62 7.59 -7.94
CA VAL A 91 6.34 7.41 -8.64
C VAL A 91 5.96 8.73 -9.34
N PRO A 92 5.86 8.80 -10.69
CA PRO A 92 5.71 10.07 -11.40
C PRO A 92 4.47 10.89 -11.04
N SER A 93 3.41 10.22 -10.57
CA SER A 93 2.16 10.87 -10.14
C SER A 93 2.12 11.19 -8.64
N ALA A 94 3.15 10.81 -7.87
CA ALA A 94 3.19 11.08 -6.45
C ALA A 94 3.71 12.50 -6.18
N SER A 95 3.07 13.19 -5.24
CA SER A 95 3.51 14.49 -4.73
C SER A 95 4.05 14.39 -3.30
N ILE A 96 4.25 13.18 -2.80
CA ILE A 96 4.79 12.92 -1.47
C ILE A 96 6.31 13.06 -1.49
N ALA A 97 6.86 13.59 -0.41
CA ALA A 97 8.29 13.71 -0.20
C ALA A 97 8.60 13.35 1.25
N TYR A 98 9.77 12.78 1.50
CA TYR A 98 10.21 12.33 2.82
C TYR A 98 11.55 12.94 3.18
N GLN A 99 11.78 13.12 4.47
CA GLN A 99 13.04 13.64 4.97
C GLN A 99 13.50 12.84 6.20
N PHE A 100 14.70 12.27 6.11
CA PHE A 100 15.35 11.66 7.27
C PHE A 100 15.68 12.76 8.29
N GLY A 101 15.11 12.62 9.48
CA GLY A 101 15.22 13.56 10.59
C GLY A 101 16.40 13.29 11.52
N GLY A 102 17.04 12.13 11.39
CA GLY A 102 18.13 11.67 12.25
C GLY A 102 17.81 10.37 12.98
N PHE A 103 18.81 9.84 13.66
CA PHE A 103 18.64 8.74 14.60
C PHE A 103 18.02 9.26 15.91
N THR A 104 17.32 8.38 16.63
CA THR A 104 16.67 8.72 17.90
C THR A 104 16.71 7.54 18.87
N ALA A 105 16.69 7.84 20.16
CA ALA A 105 16.50 6.84 21.22
C ALA A 105 15.00 6.52 21.46
N ALA A 106 14.08 7.25 20.82
CA ALA A 106 12.65 6.95 20.86
C ALA A 106 12.36 5.55 20.30
N SER A 107 11.37 4.89 20.88
CA SER A 107 10.87 3.62 20.36
C SER A 107 9.74 3.88 19.37
N PRO A 108 9.57 3.05 18.33
CA PRO A 108 8.33 3.07 17.56
C PRO A 108 7.13 2.79 18.49
N LEU A 109 5.96 3.32 18.13
CA LEU A 109 4.67 3.20 18.85
C LEU A 109 4.52 4.11 20.07
N ASP A 110 5.47 5.00 20.32
CA ASP A 110 5.36 6.05 21.34
C ASP A 110 4.68 7.28 20.71
N ASP A 111 3.53 7.72 21.25
CA ASP A 111 2.85 8.94 20.78
C ASP A 111 3.64 10.22 21.21
N ASP A 112 4.77 10.49 20.57
CA ASP A 112 5.71 11.57 20.91
C ASP A 112 5.80 12.70 19.85
N GLY A 113 4.99 12.60 18.79
CA GLY A 113 4.96 13.52 17.67
C GLY A 113 6.06 13.26 16.64
N MET A 114 6.77 12.13 16.72
CA MET A 114 7.79 11.72 15.77
C MET A 114 7.35 10.44 15.04
N SER A 115 7.41 10.45 13.71
CA SER A 115 7.24 9.22 12.92
C SER A 115 8.52 8.40 13.00
N THR A 116 8.56 7.44 13.91
CA THR A 116 9.74 6.63 14.27
C THR A 116 9.64 5.23 13.67
N LEU A 117 10.72 4.83 12.97
CA LEU A 117 10.86 3.50 12.41
C LEU A 117 11.97 2.74 13.12
N GLY A 118 11.73 1.49 13.52
CA GLY A 118 12.69 0.75 14.34
C GLY A 118 12.30 -0.70 14.60
N PHE A 119 13.19 -1.44 15.27
CA PHE A 119 12.90 -2.79 15.70
C PHE A 119 12.22 -2.81 17.07
N LEU A 120 11.23 -3.69 17.25
CA LEU A 120 10.64 -3.99 18.55
C LEU A 120 10.51 -5.50 18.73
N ASP A 121 10.77 -5.96 19.96
CA ASP A 121 10.55 -7.34 20.36
C ASP A 121 9.07 -7.59 20.65
N ARG A 122 8.43 -8.43 19.83
CA ARG A 122 6.98 -8.71 19.84
C ARG A 122 6.71 -10.21 19.63
N PRO A 123 7.12 -11.09 20.56
CA PRO A 123 6.93 -12.54 20.44
C PRO A 123 5.46 -12.96 20.44
N GLU A 124 4.57 -12.11 20.95
CA GLU A 124 3.13 -12.31 20.88
C GLU A 124 2.56 -12.16 19.45
N LEU A 125 3.33 -11.59 18.52
CA LEU A 125 2.94 -11.35 17.13
C LEU A 125 3.71 -12.25 16.15
N ASP A 126 3.63 -13.57 16.35
CA ASP A 126 4.39 -14.62 15.64
C ASP A 126 4.13 -14.75 14.12
N ARG A 127 3.24 -13.92 13.56
CA ARG A 127 2.90 -13.84 12.13
C ARG A 127 2.91 -12.43 11.57
N VAL A 128 3.37 -11.45 12.36
CA VAL A 128 3.43 -10.04 11.97
C VAL A 128 4.89 -9.63 11.88
N LEU A 129 5.36 -9.44 10.65
CA LEU A 129 6.74 -9.04 10.38
C LEU A 129 6.97 -7.56 10.71
N ALA A 130 5.99 -6.71 10.42
CA ALA A 130 6.02 -5.29 10.71
C ALA A 130 4.58 -4.76 10.84
N SER A 131 4.44 -3.56 11.39
CA SER A 131 3.16 -2.84 11.39
C SER A 131 3.40 -1.35 11.41
N THR A 132 2.51 -0.64 10.72
CA THR A 132 2.40 0.82 10.77
C THR A 132 1.31 1.22 11.76
N SER A 133 1.64 2.06 12.74
CA SER A 133 0.68 2.76 13.61
C SER A 133 0.48 4.18 13.10
N LEU A 134 -0.75 4.67 13.04
CA LEU A 134 -1.07 6.00 12.53
C LEU A 134 -1.78 6.82 13.61
N LEU A 135 -1.23 8.00 13.92
CA LEU A 135 -1.93 9.01 14.69
C LEU A 135 -2.65 9.97 13.72
N VAL A 136 -3.96 10.09 13.88
CA VAL A 136 -4.84 10.85 12.96
C VAL A 136 -5.65 11.87 13.75
N ASP A 137 -5.74 13.08 13.24
CA ASP A 137 -6.79 14.02 13.62
C ASP A 137 -8.13 13.53 13.05
N ASP A 138 -8.98 12.96 13.89
CA ASP A 138 -10.26 12.37 13.50
C ASP A 138 -11.28 13.39 12.98
N ALA A 139 -11.11 14.68 13.29
CA ALA A 139 -11.98 15.75 12.83
C ALA A 139 -11.62 16.23 11.41
N SER A 140 -10.38 16.03 10.97
CA SER A 140 -9.88 16.51 9.67
C SER A 140 -9.35 15.42 8.73
N GLY A 141 -9.03 14.24 9.24
CA GLY A 141 -8.36 13.15 8.52
C GLY A 141 -6.88 13.42 8.25
N VAL A 142 -6.27 14.38 8.96
CA VAL A 142 -4.85 14.68 8.83
C VAL A 142 -4.02 13.65 9.59
N LEU A 143 -2.99 13.12 8.93
CA LEU A 143 -1.95 12.33 9.56
C LEU A 143 -1.05 13.25 10.40
N ILE A 144 -0.89 12.89 11.67
CA ILE A 144 -0.04 13.59 12.64
C ILE A 144 1.28 12.84 12.80
N GLU A 145 1.22 11.52 12.90
CA GLU A 145 2.35 10.64 13.15
C GLU A 145 2.11 9.30 12.46
N ALA A 146 3.20 8.64 12.07
CA ALA A 146 3.19 7.28 11.56
C ALA A 146 4.44 6.53 12.00
N ASP A 147 4.28 5.64 12.96
CA ASP A 147 5.35 4.76 13.42
C ASP A 147 5.34 3.44 12.67
N ILE A 148 6.53 2.90 12.43
CA ILE A 148 6.67 1.55 11.86
C ILE A 148 7.60 0.75 12.75
N PHE A 149 7.08 -0.32 13.33
CA PHE A 149 7.96 -1.30 13.96
C PHE A 149 8.19 -2.50 13.05
N PHE A 150 9.41 -3.01 13.08
CA PHE A 150 9.80 -4.31 12.52
C PHE A 150 9.99 -5.29 13.69
N ASN A 151 9.34 -6.45 13.64
CA ASN A 151 9.38 -7.40 14.73
C ASN A 151 10.76 -8.09 14.79
N SER A 152 11.50 -7.89 15.89
CA SER A 152 12.86 -8.42 16.06
C SER A 152 12.92 -9.92 16.30
N GLU A 153 11.78 -10.58 16.49
CA GLU A 153 11.70 -12.05 16.62
C GLU A 153 11.99 -12.78 15.29
N PHE A 154 11.91 -12.06 14.17
CA PHE A 154 12.22 -12.60 12.86
C PHE A 154 13.65 -12.29 12.44
N PRO A 155 14.30 -13.18 11.67
CA PRO A 155 15.61 -12.90 11.10
C PRO A 155 15.50 -11.95 9.90
N TRP A 156 16.26 -10.87 9.93
CA TRP A 156 16.23 -9.80 8.90
C TRP A 156 17.48 -9.78 8.03
N SER A 157 17.31 -9.34 6.79
CA SER A 157 18.41 -9.06 5.86
C SER A 157 18.17 -7.77 5.10
N VAL A 158 19.28 -7.13 4.71
CA VAL A 158 19.33 -6.00 3.78
C VAL A 158 20.12 -6.36 2.51
N ALA A 159 20.41 -7.64 2.30
CA ALA A 159 21.15 -8.11 1.14
C ALA A 159 20.30 -7.96 -0.13
N SER A 160 20.83 -7.27 -1.15
CA SER A 160 20.09 -6.97 -2.39
C SER A 160 19.69 -8.19 -3.22
N ALA A 161 20.36 -9.33 -3.03
CA ALA A 161 20.02 -10.60 -3.68
C ALA A 161 19.07 -11.47 -2.83
N GLY A 162 18.62 -10.96 -1.68
CA GLY A 162 17.98 -11.75 -0.63
C GLY A 162 18.96 -12.64 0.13
N GLU A 163 18.49 -13.22 1.23
CA GLU A 163 19.25 -14.15 2.06
C GLU A 163 18.33 -15.28 2.52
N ALA A 164 18.76 -16.53 2.29
CA ALA A 164 17.95 -17.70 2.63
C ALA A 164 17.66 -17.75 4.14
N GLY A 165 16.38 -17.94 4.48
CA GLY A 165 15.92 -18.01 5.87
C GLY A 165 15.80 -16.65 6.56
N LYS A 166 15.89 -15.53 5.84
CA LYS A 166 15.68 -14.19 6.36
C LYS A 166 14.67 -13.40 5.54
N PHE A 167 14.01 -12.44 6.17
CA PHE A 167 13.09 -11.51 5.51
C PHE A 167 13.84 -10.30 4.96
N ASP A 168 13.46 -9.88 3.75
CA ASP A 168 14.02 -8.70 3.11
C ASP A 168 13.41 -7.42 3.70
N LEU A 169 14.22 -6.63 4.39
CA LEU A 169 13.77 -5.46 5.12
C LEU A 169 13.27 -4.35 4.19
N GLU A 170 13.93 -4.14 3.04
CA GLU A 170 13.54 -3.07 2.12
C GLU A 170 12.15 -3.32 1.50
N THR A 171 11.84 -4.57 1.16
CA THR A 171 10.54 -4.97 0.62
C THR A 171 9.43 -4.77 1.65
N ILE A 172 9.66 -5.15 2.91
CA ILE A 172 8.66 -4.96 3.97
C ILE A 172 8.53 -3.49 4.34
N ALA A 173 9.63 -2.75 4.43
CA ALA A 173 9.58 -1.30 4.62
C ALA A 173 8.81 -0.60 3.49
N LEU A 174 8.94 -1.04 2.24
CA LEU A 174 8.19 -0.49 1.12
C LEU A 174 6.67 -0.62 1.31
N HIS A 175 6.21 -1.76 1.83
CA HIS A 175 4.80 -2.00 2.18
C HIS A 175 4.33 -1.09 3.30
N GLU A 176 5.04 -1.07 4.43
CA GLU A 176 4.67 -0.25 5.60
C GLU A 176 4.71 1.24 5.28
N ILE A 177 5.66 1.70 4.46
CA ILE A 177 5.69 3.09 4.02
C ILE A 177 4.47 3.44 3.15
N GLY A 178 3.87 2.47 2.46
CA GLY A 178 2.58 2.64 1.81
C GLY A 178 1.47 3.02 2.81
N HIS A 179 1.42 2.34 3.96
CA HIS A 179 0.52 2.68 5.06
C HIS A 179 0.80 4.06 5.65
N LEU A 180 2.07 4.36 5.92
CA LEU A 180 2.51 5.69 6.34
C LEU A 180 2.09 6.77 5.33
N SER A 181 2.02 6.46 4.04
CA SER A 181 1.54 7.37 2.99
C SER A 181 0.02 7.54 2.94
N GLY A 182 -0.72 6.89 3.84
CA GLY A 182 -2.18 6.89 3.87
C GLY A 182 -2.83 5.88 2.92
N LEU A 183 -2.10 4.86 2.46
CA LEU A 183 -2.62 3.80 1.60
C LEU A 183 -2.95 2.56 2.42
N GLY A 184 -4.13 1.99 2.23
CA GLY A 184 -4.49 0.69 2.79
C GLY A 184 -4.15 -0.47 1.88
N HIS A 185 -4.27 -1.69 2.42
CA HIS A 185 -4.09 -2.92 1.65
C HIS A 185 -4.95 -2.91 0.38
N SER A 186 -4.43 -3.49 -0.68
CA SER A 186 -5.19 -3.68 -1.92
C SER A 186 -6.42 -4.55 -1.64
N ALA A 187 -7.53 -4.30 -2.32
CA ALA A 187 -8.69 -5.21 -2.31
C ALA A 187 -8.37 -6.61 -2.89
N LEU A 188 -7.18 -6.76 -3.48
CA LEU A 188 -6.62 -7.99 -4.00
C LEU A 188 -5.60 -8.57 -3.01
N GLY A 189 -6.07 -8.93 -1.81
CA GLY A 189 -5.38 -9.80 -0.87
C GLY A 189 -4.32 -9.14 0.01
N GLU A 190 -4.74 -8.74 1.21
CA GLU A 190 -4.12 -9.04 2.51
C GLU A 190 -5.10 -8.57 3.59
N THR A 191 -5.35 -9.42 4.60
CA THR A 191 -6.49 -9.31 5.52
C THR A 191 -6.54 -7.94 6.19
N GLU A 192 -7.65 -7.21 5.99
CA GLU A 192 -7.92 -5.99 6.78
C GLU A 192 -8.03 -6.38 8.26
N LEU A 193 -7.17 -5.82 9.11
CA LEU A 193 -7.58 -5.55 10.48
C LEU A 193 -8.61 -4.42 10.41
N ILE A 194 -9.86 -4.79 10.25
CA ILE A 194 -10.99 -3.90 10.45
C ILE A 194 -10.86 -3.27 11.83
N ALA A 195 -10.84 -1.94 11.86
CA ALA A 195 -10.98 -1.15 13.08
C ALA A 195 -12.38 -1.34 13.68
N SER A 196 -12.61 -2.51 14.27
CA SER A 196 -13.63 -2.75 15.27
C SER A 196 -13.22 -3.96 16.09
N GLY A 197 -12.54 -3.71 17.22
CA GLY A 197 -12.56 -4.64 18.33
C GLY A 197 -14.02 -4.92 18.70
N GLY A 198 -14.38 -6.20 18.76
CA GLY A 198 -15.77 -6.61 18.87
C GLY A 198 -15.97 -8.08 19.19
N ARG A 199 -15.43 -8.48 20.36
CA ARG A 199 -15.61 -9.75 21.10
C ARG A 199 -14.98 -11.02 20.54
#